data_AF-A0A139PB35-F1
#
_entry.id   AF-A0A139PB35-F1
#
_cell.length_a   1.000
_cell.length_b   1.000
_cell.length_c   1.000
_cell.angle_alpha   90.00
_cell.angle_beta   90.00
_cell.angle_gamma   90.00
#
_symmetry.space_group_name_H-M   'P 1'
#
loop_
_entity.id
_entity.type
_entity.pdbx_description
1 polymer ?
#
loop_
_entity_poly.entity_id
_entity_poly.type
_entity_poly.pdbx_seq_one_letter_code
_entity_poly.pdbx_strand_id
1 'polypeptide(L)'
;MRMIELTISSKKMPLFSFLKHAPTQVWKNGEHYKLIYYEPIGEGLTDFHYKGLYVAVRDEKGRLEGWELARGLDIALASSELLTILKKLEANRLTEQRQGLGLELKGWIFDLICNGIYTRYETSLFVRSLFVNGYSFSQSVDLFSAIVKRKDLAGYFLEVARVFYKEVAFE
;
A
#
# COMPACT_ATOMS: atom_id res chain seq x y z
N MET A 1 9.69 9.82 6.09
CA MET A 1 9.78 8.63 5.20
C MET A 1 8.92 7.56 5.84
N ARG A 2 7.94 7.02 5.13
CA ARG A 2 7.00 6.03 5.68
C ARG A 2 7.70 4.70 5.93
N MET A 3 7.21 3.95 6.89
CA MET A 3 7.68 2.61 7.25
C MET A 3 6.57 1.59 7.05
N ILE A 4 6.96 0.40 6.59
CA ILE A 4 6.11 -0.78 6.47
C ILE A 4 6.46 -1.71 7.62
N GLU A 5 5.50 -1.97 8.50
CA GLU A 5 5.59 -2.97 9.56
C GLU A 5 4.81 -4.22 9.15
N LEU A 6 5.52 -5.33 8.95
CA LEU A 6 4.94 -6.64 8.64
C LEU A 6 4.91 -7.48 9.91
N THR A 7 3.73 -7.68 10.48
CA THR A 7 3.53 -8.53 11.66
C THR A 7 2.94 -9.88 11.27
N ILE A 8 3.58 -10.95 11.71
CA ILE A 8 3.23 -12.33 11.32
C ILE A 8 3.46 -13.31 12.46
N SER A 9 2.52 -14.24 12.66
CA SER A 9 2.71 -15.37 13.58
C SER A 9 3.71 -16.38 13.03
N SER A 10 4.53 -16.96 13.91
CA SER A 10 5.46 -18.07 13.63
C SER A 10 4.80 -19.21 12.88
N LYS A 11 3.54 -19.52 13.20
CA LYS A 11 2.74 -20.59 12.57
C LYS A 11 2.37 -20.27 11.11
N LYS A 12 2.30 -18.98 10.76
CA LYS A 12 1.98 -18.49 9.41
C LYS A 12 3.23 -18.15 8.60
N MET A 13 4.41 -18.06 9.22
CA MET A 13 5.68 -17.79 8.55
C MET A 13 5.97 -18.68 7.31
N PRO A 14 5.62 -19.98 7.28
CA PRO A 14 5.81 -20.79 6.08
C PRO A 14 5.04 -20.29 4.84
N LEU A 15 3.89 -19.64 5.02
CA LEU A 15 3.08 -19.07 3.94
C LEU A 15 3.71 -17.82 3.33
N PHE A 16 4.63 -17.18 4.07
CA PHE A 16 5.32 -15.95 3.68
C PHE A 16 6.83 -16.20 3.68
N SER A 17 7.25 -17.33 3.10
CA SER A 17 8.64 -17.78 3.07
C SER A 17 9.60 -16.75 2.45
N PHE A 18 9.10 -15.90 1.54
CA PHE A 18 9.83 -14.76 0.97
C PHE A 18 10.34 -13.76 2.03
N LEU A 19 9.76 -13.75 3.24
CA LEU A 19 10.21 -12.90 4.36
C LEU A 19 11.34 -13.52 5.19
N LYS A 20 11.65 -14.82 5.04
CA LYS A 20 12.64 -15.50 5.91
C LYS A 20 14.05 -14.93 5.78
N HIS A 21 14.44 -14.55 4.57
CA HIS A 21 15.74 -13.99 4.23
C HIS A 21 15.72 -12.47 4.06
N ALA A 22 14.69 -11.82 4.62
CA ALA A 22 14.55 -10.38 4.63
C ALA A 22 15.79 -9.69 5.22
N PRO A 23 16.51 -8.85 4.46
CA PRO A 23 17.71 -8.16 4.94
C PRO A 23 17.33 -6.90 5.73
N THR A 24 16.45 -7.04 6.74
CA THR A 24 15.98 -5.89 7.54
C THR A 24 15.90 -6.22 9.03
N GLN A 25 15.66 -5.20 9.83
CA GLN A 25 15.42 -5.30 11.26
C GLN A 25 14.19 -6.17 11.59
N VAL A 26 14.36 -7.14 12.49
CA VAL A 26 13.29 -8.03 12.93
C VAL A 26 13.14 -7.99 14.44
N TRP A 27 11.91 -7.85 14.89
CA TRP A 27 11.49 -7.87 16.28
C TRP A 27 10.61 -9.10 16.55
N LYS A 28 10.59 -9.57 17.79
CA LYS A 28 9.80 -10.72 18.22
C LYS A 28 9.02 -10.38 19.48
N ASN A 29 7.77 -10.83 19.55
CA ASN A 29 6.95 -10.79 20.76
C ASN A 29 6.18 -12.11 20.85
N GLY A 30 6.61 -12.99 21.76
CA GLY A 30 6.09 -14.36 21.88
C GLY A 30 6.20 -15.15 20.57
N GLU A 31 5.07 -15.60 20.03
CA GLU A 31 5.01 -16.32 18.75
C GLU A 31 4.94 -15.39 17.52
N HIS A 32 5.06 -14.07 17.65
CA HIS A 32 4.96 -13.13 16.53
C HIS A 32 6.31 -12.51 16.17
N TYR A 33 6.49 -12.27 14.87
CA TYR A 33 7.60 -11.52 14.31
C TYR A 33 7.09 -10.24 13.66
N LYS A 34 7.85 -9.15 13.82
CA LYS A 34 7.64 -7.88 13.14
C LYS A 34 8.88 -7.54 12.32
N LEU A 35 8.71 -7.41 11.01
CA LEU A 35 9.75 -6.95 10.08
C LEU A 35 9.46 -5.51 9.71
N ILE A 36 10.46 -4.64 9.78
CA ILE A 36 10.29 -3.21 9.52
C ILE A 36 11.06 -2.84 8.26
N TYR A 37 10.45 -2.10 7.34
CA TYR A 37 11.11 -1.56 6.15
C TYR A 37 10.80 -0.08 5.98
N TYR A 38 11.68 0.65 5.30
CA TYR A 38 11.30 1.92 4.72
C TYR A 38 10.50 1.71 3.44
N GLU A 39 9.40 2.44 3.29
CA GLU A 39 8.63 2.45 2.06
C GLU A 39 9.28 3.41 1.04
N PRO A 40 9.56 2.94 -0.19
CA PRO A 40 9.97 3.83 -1.27
C PRO A 40 8.99 4.96 -1.52
N ILE A 41 9.52 6.11 -1.95
CA ILE A 41 8.74 7.32 -2.13
C ILE A 41 7.67 7.11 -3.21
N GLY A 42 6.43 7.48 -2.86
CA GLY A 42 5.30 7.48 -3.79
C GLY A 42 4.50 6.18 -3.86
N GLU A 43 4.93 5.10 -3.19
CA GLU A 43 4.31 3.77 -3.28
C GLU A 43 2.84 3.73 -2.82
N GLY A 44 2.49 4.53 -1.81
CA GLY A 44 1.11 4.70 -1.34
C GLY A 44 0.46 3.44 -0.76
N LEU A 45 1.25 2.49 -0.23
CA LEU A 45 0.71 1.30 0.43
C LEU A 45 -0.13 1.74 1.65
N THR A 46 -1.23 1.03 1.90
CA THR A 46 -2.13 1.26 3.03
C THR A 46 -2.13 0.09 4.01
N ASP A 47 -2.72 0.30 5.19
CA ASP A 47 -2.86 -0.75 6.21
C ASP A 47 -3.79 -1.85 5.70
N PHE A 48 -3.38 -3.11 5.82
CA PHE A 48 -4.24 -4.25 5.52
C PHE A 48 -3.89 -5.49 6.32
N HIS A 49 -4.85 -6.42 6.38
CA HIS A 49 -4.66 -7.75 6.95
C HIS A 49 -4.99 -8.80 5.91
N TYR A 50 -4.09 -9.76 5.72
CA TYR A 50 -4.28 -10.86 4.77
C TYR A 50 -3.74 -12.17 5.35
N LYS A 51 -4.64 -13.14 5.59
CA LYS A 51 -4.32 -14.52 6.01
C LYS A 51 -3.30 -14.62 7.16
N GLY A 52 -3.35 -13.71 8.13
CA GLY A 52 -2.46 -13.70 9.30
C GLY A 52 -1.17 -12.89 9.12
N LEU A 53 -1.00 -12.21 7.98
CA LEU A 53 -0.04 -11.13 7.80
C LEU A 53 -0.77 -9.80 8.04
N TYR A 54 -0.31 -9.04 9.03
CA TYR A 54 -0.74 -7.68 9.27
C TYR A 54 0.31 -6.71 8.71
N VAL A 55 -0.14 -5.80 7.86
CA VAL A 55 0.70 -4.78 7.24
C VAL A 55 0.21 -3.43 7.76
N ALA A 56 1.10 -2.71 8.43
CA ALA A 56 0.85 -1.34 8.86
C ALA A 56 1.86 -0.40 8.20
N VAL A 57 1.38 0.72 7.71
CA VAL A 57 2.16 1.79 7.12
C VAL A 57 2.10 3.00 8.05
N ARG A 58 3.27 3.46 8.51
CA ARG A 58 3.38 4.50 9.53
C ARG A 58 4.35 5.59 9.10
N ASP A 59 4.09 6.83 9.48
CA ASP A 59 5.04 7.93 9.29
C ASP A 59 6.18 7.90 10.31
N GLU A 60 5.96 7.24 11.45
CA GLU A 60 6.88 7.13 12.58
C GLU A 60 6.99 5.69 13.08
N LYS A 61 8.04 5.39 13.86
CA LYS A 61 8.25 4.02 14.37
C LYS A 61 7.07 3.68 15.27
N GLY A 62 6.42 2.55 15.01
CA GLY A 62 5.37 2.05 15.89
C GLY A 62 5.92 1.76 17.29
N ARG A 63 5.00 1.66 18.25
CA ARG A 63 5.37 1.24 19.61
C ARG A 63 5.98 -0.17 19.57
N LEU A 64 7.20 -0.29 20.08
CA LEU A 64 7.94 -1.56 20.22
C LEU A 64 7.94 -2.05 21.67
N GLU A 65 7.06 -1.53 22.53
CA GLU A 65 6.89 -2.04 23.88
C GLU A 65 6.47 -3.51 23.85
N GLY A 66 7.17 -4.35 24.62
CA GLY A 66 6.99 -5.81 24.63
C GLY A 66 7.58 -6.54 23.42
N TRP A 67 8.27 -5.84 22.51
CA TRP A 67 9.01 -6.45 21.41
C TRP A 67 10.51 -6.54 21.73
N GLU A 68 11.08 -7.71 21.54
CA GLU A 68 12.51 -7.98 21.69
C GLU A 68 13.19 -8.00 20.32
N LEU A 69 14.40 -7.47 20.24
CA LEU A 69 15.16 -7.45 18.99
C LEU A 69 15.64 -8.86 18.65
N ALA A 70 15.06 -9.47 17.60
CA ALA A 70 15.41 -10.81 17.14
C ALA A 70 16.50 -10.80 16.07
N ARG A 71 16.60 -9.71 15.30
CA ARG A 71 17.66 -9.49 14.30
C ARG A 71 18.01 -8.01 14.24
N GLY A 72 19.20 -7.66 14.74
CA GLY A 72 19.72 -6.30 14.82
C GLY A 72 20.35 -5.78 13.52
N LEU A 73 19.69 -5.98 12.39
CA LEU A 73 20.07 -5.29 11.15
C LEU A 73 19.51 -3.85 11.15
N ASP A 74 20.07 -3.00 10.30
CA ASP A 74 19.47 -1.71 9.97
C ASP A 74 18.12 -1.92 9.25
N ILE A 75 17.26 -0.91 9.34
CA ILE A 75 15.99 -0.91 8.60
C ILE A 75 16.32 -0.72 7.12
N ALA A 76 16.04 -1.74 6.32
CA ALA A 76 16.23 -1.69 4.88
C ALA A 76 15.05 -1.04 4.16
N LEU A 77 15.32 -0.54 2.95
CA LEU A 77 14.28 -0.16 2.02
C LEU A 77 13.52 -1.42 1.55
N ALA A 78 12.20 -1.33 1.44
CA ALA A 78 11.41 -2.43 0.88
C ALA A 78 11.83 -2.66 -0.58
N SER A 79 12.19 -3.90 -0.90
CA SER A 79 12.58 -4.27 -2.26
C SER A 79 11.40 -4.16 -3.22
N SER A 80 11.69 -3.97 -4.52
CA SER A 80 10.67 -3.96 -5.57
C SER A 80 9.84 -5.26 -5.59
N GLU A 81 10.49 -6.40 -5.34
CA GLU A 81 9.83 -7.71 -5.23
C GLU A 81 8.86 -7.75 -4.05
N LEU A 82 9.31 -7.31 -2.85
CA LEU A 82 8.46 -7.25 -1.67
C LEU A 82 7.26 -6.35 -1.89
N LEU A 83 7.47 -5.14 -2.41
CA LEU A 83 6.40 -4.20 -2.72
C LEU A 83 5.39 -4.76 -3.72
N THR A 84 5.88 -5.44 -4.76
CA THR A 84 5.01 -6.09 -5.75
C THR A 84 4.11 -7.13 -5.10
N ILE A 85 4.64 -7.94 -4.18
CA ILE A 85 3.86 -8.92 -3.43
C ILE A 85 2.84 -8.21 -2.53
N LEU A 86 3.28 -7.22 -1.73
CA LEU A 86 2.40 -6.50 -0.81
C LEU A 86 1.25 -5.79 -1.53
N LYS A 87 1.52 -5.10 -2.65
CA LYS A 87 0.50 -4.46 -3.49
C LYS A 87 -0.52 -5.46 -4.05
N LYS A 88 -0.08 -6.66 -4.44
CA LYS A 88 -1.01 -7.72 -4.89
C LYS A 88 -1.90 -8.21 -3.75
N LEU A 89 -1.37 -8.35 -2.55
CA LEU A 89 -2.15 -8.75 -1.37
C LEU A 89 -3.14 -7.65 -0.96
N GLU A 90 -2.69 -6.39 -0.97
CA GLU A 90 -3.53 -5.22 -0.76
C GLU A 90 -4.69 -5.18 -1.77
N ALA A 91 -4.40 -5.35 -3.06
CA ALA A 91 -5.42 -5.34 -4.11
C ALA A 91 -6.49 -6.42 -3.92
N ASN A 92 -6.10 -7.63 -3.50
CA ASN A 92 -7.07 -8.66 -3.15
C ASN A 92 -7.97 -8.21 -2.00
N ARG A 93 -7.39 -7.58 -0.96
CA ARG A 93 -8.17 -7.09 0.18
C ARG A 93 -9.10 -5.94 -0.20
N LEU A 94 -8.63 -4.99 -0.99
CA LEU A 94 -9.45 -3.87 -1.46
C LEU A 94 -10.57 -4.34 -2.38
N THR A 95 -10.37 -5.43 -3.13
CA THR A 95 -11.41 -6.05 -3.95
C THR A 95 -12.55 -6.58 -3.07
N GLU A 96 -12.23 -7.24 -1.95
CA GLU A 96 -13.22 -7.70 -0.97
C GLU A 96 -13.97 -6.55 -0.29
N GLN A 97 -13.35 -5.36 -0.21
CA GLN A 97 -13.91 -4.16 0.41
C GLN A 97 -14.63 -3.25 -0.57
N ARG A 98 -14.68 -3.60 -1.87
CA ARG A 98 -15.29 -2.76 -2.89
C ARG A 98 -16.80 -2.72 -2.70
N GLN A 99 -17.33 -1.56 -2.33
CA GLN A 99 -18.73 -1.41 -1.89
C GLN A 99 -19.62 -0.59 -2.83
N GLY A 100 -19.06 0.11 -3.81
CA GLY A 100 -19.88 0.82 -4.81
C GLY A 100 -20.64 2.05 -4.30
N LEU A 101 -20.33 2.54 -3.10
CA LEU A 101 -21.09 3.59 -2.41
C LEU A 101 -20.74 5.01 -2.85
N GLY A 102 -19.79 5.19 -3.78
CA GLY A 102 -19.27 6.49 -4.14
C GLY A 102 -18.38 7.10 -3.05
N LEU A 103 -17.62 8.12 -3.42
CA LEU A 103 -16.62 8.73 -2.54
C LEU A 103 -17.17 9.99 -1.89
N GLU A 104 -17.16 10.04 -0.56
CA GLU A 104 -17.56 11.23 0.19
C GLU A 104 -16.49 12.33 0.08
N LEU A 105 -16.89 13.53 -0.33
CA LEU A 105 -15.96 14.66 -0.56
C LEU A 105 -15.63 15.41 0.73
N LYS A 106 -14.75 14.85 1.56
CA LYS A 106 -14.30 15.48 2.81
C LYS A 106 -12.84 15.22 3.14
N GLY A 107 -12.23 16.12 3.92
CA GLY A 107 -10.83 16.00 4.32
C GLY A 107 -9.89 15.91 3.12
N TRP A 108 -8.93 14.99 3.16
CA TRP A 108 -7.86 14.91 2.16
C TRP A 108 -8.36 14.76 0.71
N ILE A 109 -9.50 14.10 0.47
CA ILE A 109 -10.02 13.97 -0.89
C ILE A 109 -10.62 15.28 -1.41
N PHE A 110 -11.26 16.06 -0.53
CA PHE A 110 -11.76 17.39 -0.88
C PHE A 110 -10.59 18.31 -1.21
N ASP A 111 -9.56 18.30 -0.35
CA ASP A 111 -8.34 19.07 -0.58
C ASP A 111 -7.65 18.66 -1.89
N LEU A 112 -7.60 17.36 -2.19
CA LEU A 112 -7.00 16.84 -3.43
C LEU A 112 -7.78 17.28 -4.67
N ILE A 113 -9.11 17.27 -4.63
CA ILE A 113 -9.94 17.70 -5.77
C ILE A 113 -9.79 19.21 -6.01
N CYS A 114 -9.77 20.02 -4.94
CA CYS A 114 -9.63 21.46 -5.05
C CYS A 114 -8.24 21.88 -5.55
N ASN A 115 -7.17 21.24 -5.07
CA ASN A 115 -5.79 21.65 -5.36
C ASN A 115 -5.18 20.90 -6.55
N GLY A 116 -5.67 19.69 -6.83
CA GLY A 116 -5.18 18.78 -7.85
C GLY A 116 -4.09 17.82 -7.37
N ILE A 117 -3.72 16.88 -8.24
CA ILE A 117 -2.71 15.84 -7.97
C ILE A 117 -1.32 16.31 -8.45
N TYR A 118 -0.33 16.30 -7.55
CA TYR A 118 1.05 16.72 -7.79
C TYR A 118 2.10 15.61 -7.61
N THR A 119 1.75 14.53 -6.92
CA THR A 119 2.70 13.51 -6.50
C THR A 119 2.27 12.10 -6.85
N ARG A 120 3.26 11.20 -6.93
CA ARG A 120 3.01 9.76 -7.03
C ARG A 120 2.20 9.26 -5.83
N TYR A 121 2.50 9.75 -4.63
CA TYR A 121 1.76 9.35 -3.43
C TYR A 121 0.27 9.66 -3.52
N GLU A 122 -0.10 10.90 -3.88
CA GLU A 122 -1.49 11.32 -4.10
C GLU A 122 -2.15 10.50 -5.21
N THR A 123 -1.45 10.28 -6.32
CA THR A 123 -1.94 9.43 -7.43
C THR A 123 -2.27 8.02 -6.91
N SER A 124 -1.38 7.45 -6.11
CA SER A 124 -1.47 6.10 -5.58
C SER A 124 -2.66 5.95 -4.62
N LEU A 125 -2.85 6.92 -3.72
CA LEU A 125 -4.00 6.97 -2.82
C LEU A 125 -5.31 7.17 -3.57
N PHE A 126 -5.32 8.12 -4.52
CA PHE A 126 -6.51 8.46 -5.30
C PHE A 126 -7.06 7.24 -6.04
N VAL A 127 -6.19 6.48 -6.74
CA VAL A 127 -6.60 5.27 -7.45
C VAL A 127 -7.21 4.22 -6.52
N ARG A 128 -6.62 4.00 -5.33
CA ARG A 128 -7.17 3.06 -4.33
C ARG A 128 -8.54 3.51 -3.85
N SER A 129 -8.68 4.80 -3.54
CA SER A 129 -9.94 5.36 -3.06
C SER A 129 -11.04 5.23 -4.10
N LEU A 130 -10.77 5.56 -5.36
CA LEU A 130 -11.73 5.38 -6.44
C LEU A 130 -12.13 3.90 -6.62
N PHE A 131 -11.14 3.00 -6.62
CA PHE A 131 -11.40 1.56 -6.78
C PHE A 131 -12.32 1.01 -5.69
N VAL A 132 -11.98 1.22 -4.42
CA VAL A 132 -12.77 0.73 -3.27
C VAL A 132 -14.18 1.32 -3.26
N ASN A 133 -14.33 2.58 -3.66
CA ASN A 133 -15.63 3.24 -3.71
C ASN A 133 -16.43 2.93 -4.99
N GLY A 134 -15.91 2.03 -5.83
CA GLY A 134 -16.67 1.41 -6.93
C GLY A 134 -16.47 2.03 -8.30
N TYR A 135 -15.73 3.12 -8.42
CA TYR A 135 -15.53 3.82 -9.69
C TYR A 135 -14.91 2.88 -10.73
N SER A 136 -15.43 2.92 -11.95
CA SER A 136 -14.88 2.18 -13.08
C SER A 136 -13.50 2.75 -13.46
N PHE A 137 -12.74 1.99 -14.27
CA PHE A 137 -11.48 2.50 -14.79
C PHE A 137 -11.66 3.78 -15.63
N SER A 138 -12.70 3.86 -16.46
CA SER A 138 -12.97 5.05 -17.27
C SER A 138 -13.25 6.28 -16.40
N GLN A 139 -14.10 6.12 -15.37
CA GLN A 139 -14.37 7.20 -14.42
C GLN A 139 -13.10 7.64 -13.69
N SER A 140 -12.23 6.70 -13.33
CA SER A 140 -10.93 7.00 -12.72
C SER A 140 -10.00 7.77 -13.65
N VAL A 141 -9.97 7.42 -14.95
CA VAL A 141 -9.21 8.16 -15.97
C VAL A 141 -9.74 9.58 -16.13
N ASP A 142 -11.06 9.75 -16.23
CA ASP A 142 -11.70 11.05 -16.42
C ASP A 142 -11.40 11.97 -15.22
N LEU A 143 -11.62 11.48 -14.01
CA LEU A 143 -11.36 12.24 -12.78
C LEU A 143 -9.88 12.58 -12.64
N PHE A 144 -8.97 11.62 -12.85
CA PHE A 144 -7.53 11.87 -12.79
C PHE A 144 -7.11 12.94 -13.80
N SER A 145 -7.57 12.83 -15.05
CA SER A 145 -7.22 13.76 -16.12
C SER A 145 -7.72 15.17 -15.85
N ALA A 146 -8.86 15.31 -15.16
CA ALA A 146 -9.42 16.60 -14.80
C ALA A 146 -8.62 17.33 -13.70
N ILE A 147 -8.02 16.60 -12.76
CA ILE A 147 -7.41 17.19 -11.56
C ILE A 147 -5.88 17.08 -11.50
N VAL A 148 -5.25 16.29 -12.37
CA VAL A 148 -3.79 16.16 -12.40
C VAL A 148 -3.12 17.47 -12.81
N LYS A 149 -2.09 17.87 -12.06
CA LYS A 149 -1.32 19.09 -12.34
C LYS A 149 0.02 18.81 -13.01
N ARG A 150 0.46 17.55 -12.97
CA ARG A 150 1.73 17.06 -13.51
C ARG A 150 1.51 15.92 -14.49
N LYS A 151 1.69 16.22 -15.79
CA LYS A 151 1.44 15.26 -16.88
C LYS A 151 2.32 14.02 -16.82
N ASP A 152 3.51 14.12 -16.22
CA ASP A 152 4.44 12.99 -16.02
C ASP A 152 3.89 11.91 -15.07
N LEU A 153 2.83 12.22 -14.30
CA LEU A 153 2.16 11.25 -13.44
C LEU A 153 1.24 10.28 -14.20
N ALA A 154 0.90 10.55 -15.48
CA ALA A 154 -0.01 9.70 -16.24
C ALA A 154 0.49 8.26 -16.38
N GLY A 155 1.79 8.07 -16.65
CA GLY A 155 2.38 6.73 -16.71
C GLY A 155 2.28 5.99 -15.37
N TYR A 156 2.51 6.70 -14.26
CA TYR A 156 2.40 6.13 -12.93
C TYR A 156 0.95 5.82 -12.53
N PHE A 157 -0.01 6.67 -12.91
CA PHE A 157 -1.43 6.41 -12.72
C PHE A 157 -1.82 5.07 -13.36
N LEU A 158 -1.42 4.83 -14.62
CA LEU A 158 -1.70 3.58 -15.32
C LEU A 158 -1.04 2.37 -14.65
N GLU A 159 0.20 2.53 -14.16
CA GLU A 159 0.91 1.49 -13.41
C GLU A 159 0.10 1.06 -12.17
N VAL A 160 -0.36 2.02 -11.36
CA VAL A 160 -1.14 1.75 -10.16
C VAL A 160 -2.52 1.19 -10.51
N ALA A 161 -3.22 1.80 -11.47
CA ALA A 161 -4.55 1.38 -11.87
C ALA A 161 -4.58 -0.07 -12.38
N ARG A 162 -3.56 -0.51 -13.13
CA ARG A 162 -3.45 -1.89 -13.63
C ARG A 162 -3.40 -2.95 -12.53
N VAL A 163 -2.94 -2.59 -11.32
CA VAL A 163 -2.93 -3.50 -10.17
C VAL A 163 -4.36 -3.85 -9.74
N PHE A 164 -5.29 -2.89 -9.81
CA PHE A 164 -6.65 -3.00 -9.31
C PHE A 164 -7.67 -3.32 -10.40
N TYR A 165 -7.57 -2.66 -11.56
CA TYR A 165 -8.54 -2.72 -12.67
C TYR A 165 -8.16 -3.77 -13.72
N LYS A 166 -7.96 -5.02 -13.30
CA LYS A 166 -7.47 -6.13 -14.13
C LYS A 166 -8.33 -6.48 -15.36
N GLU A 167 -9.47 -5.83 -15.58
CA GLU A 167 -10.45 -6.15 -16.62
C GLU A 167 -10.47 -5.21 -17.82
N VAL A 168 -9.65 -4.15 -17.88
CA VAL A 168 -9.58 -3.34 -19.10
C VAL A 168 -8.44 -3.86 -19.98
N ALA A 169 -8.78 -4.82 -20.84
CA ALA A 169 -7.98 -5.06 -22.03
C ALA A 169 -7.96 -3.74 -22.82
N PHE A 170 -6.77 -3.22 -23.06
CA PHE A 170 -6.58 -2.13 -23.99
C PHE A 170 -6.74 -2.74 -25.39
N GLU A 171 -7.89 -2.51 -26.02
CA GLU A 171 -8.05 -2.65 -27.47
C GLU A 171 -7.46 -1.43 -28.18
#